data_AF-A0A356P678-F1
#
_entry.id   AF-A0A356P678-F1
#
_cell.length_a   1.000
_cell.length_b   1.000
_cell.length_c   1.000
_cell.angle_alpha   90.00
_cell.angle_beta   90.00
_cell.angle_gamma   90.00
#
_symmetry.space_group_name_H-M   'P 1'
#
loop_
_entity.id
_entity.type
_entity.pdbx_description
1 polymer ?
#
loop_
_entity_poly.entity_id
_entity_poly.type
_entity_poly.pdbx_seq_one_letter_code
_entity_poly.pdbx_strand_id
1 'polypeptide(L)'
;MKKLLHVKLSLTIFITLIAMSLLIASKFEFTQMTRPQPVFADGTPSDTGPTEEISDAVKHMIESSTNTTSMAQLRKFPYPYDAMLAISSDVDYATVEEFETYHQFLNTLEQTSHGPGLGLDIGDSSWFYVANDSLMNIDKEEHKVEHSMSYFQGLDSNTLKDADKITHYYKVGWIDSLHSFGDFSRSDQGIKFTRALAVDAWKAMNDSGFKPKVWINHGSESNVQNFGAYNPNNLFKYQAGDDPKSPYYHTDLTLDNGIRYVWNSIGMSQFSYDNPLFPIKLRDGKQVWGFNR
;
A
#
# COMPACT_ATOMS: atom_id res chain seq x y z
N MET A 1 43.69 51.34 2.40
CA MET A 1 42.32 51.48 1.84
C MET A 1 41.69 50.19 1.28
N LYS A 2 42.43 49.21 0.72
CA LYS A 2 41.82 48.00 0.11
C LYS A 2 41.24 46.97 1.09
N LYS A 3 41.75 46.85 2.33
CA LYS A 3 41.22 45.91 3.34
C LYS A 3 39.83 46.28 3.90
N LEU A 4 39.51 47.58 3.97
CA LEU A 4 38.22 48.04 4.49
C LEU A 4 37.07 47.80 3.48
N LEU A 5 37.39 47.74 2.19
CA LEU A 5 36.41 47.51 1.11
C LEU A 5 35.99 46.02 1.03
N HIS A 6 36.93 45.08 1.27
CA HIS A 6 36.63 43.65 1.29
C HIS A 6 35.78 43.22 2.49
N VAL A 7 36.00 43.83 3.67
CA VAL A 7 35.19 43.52 4.86
C VAL A 7 33.76 44.04 4.71
N LYS A 8 33.58 45.24 4.11
CA LYS A 8 32.23 45.76 3.82
C LYS A 8 31.49 44.93 2.78
N LEU A 9 32.16 44.50 1.70
CA LEU A 9 31.53 43.68 0.65
C LEU A 9 31.12 42.29 1.17
N SER A 10 31.93 41.68 2.02
CA SER A 10 31.63 40.39 2.64
C SER A 10 30.46 40.46 3.63
N LEU A 11 30.37 41.55 4.40
CA LEU A 11 29.29 41.77 5.36
C LEU A 11 27.95 42.06 4.66
N THR A 12 27.96 42.81 3.55
CA THR A 12 26.74 43.07 2.78
C THR A 12 26.20 41.78 2.15
N ILE A 13 27.07 40.93 1.57
CA ILE A 13 26.67 39.64 0.98
C ILE A 13 26.08 38.71 2.05
N PHE A 14 26.70 38.65 3.24
CA PHE A 14 26.22 37.84 4.36
C PHE A 14 24.86 38.31 4.89
N ILE A 15 24.63 39.62 4.97
CA ILE A 15 23.33 40.19 5.37
C ILE A 15 22.24 39.91 4.32
N THR A 16 22.56 40.00 3.02
CA THR A 16 21.60 39.63 1.96
C THR A 16 21.28 38.14 1.96
N LEU A 17 22.25 37.26 2.24
CA LEU A 17 22.00 35.82 2.36
C LEU A 17 21.11 35.51 3.57
N ILE A 18 21.35 36.14 4.72
CA ILE A 18 20.48 35.97 5.91
C ILE A 18 19.06 36.52 5.65
N ALA A 19 18.94 37.68 5.01
CA ALA A 19 17.64 38.25 4.66
C ALA A 19 16.88 37.38 3.65
N MET A 20 17.58 36.75 2.69
CA MET A 20 16.99 35.85 1.71
C MET A 20 16.60 34.50 2.35
N SER A 21 17.37 33.98 3.30
CA SER A 21 17.00 32.81 4.12
C SER A 21 15.77 33.09 5.00
N LEU A 22 15.66 34.29 5.58
CA LEU A 22 14.51 34.71 6.38
C LEU A 22 13.26 34.96 5.51
N LEU A 23 13.42 35.41 4.26
CA LEU A 23 12.31 35.56 3.30
C LEU A 23 11.84 34.23 2.69
N ILE A 24 12.71 33.22 2.61
CA ILE A 24 12.32 31.86 2.22
C ILE A 24 11.64 31.16 3.40
N ALA A 25 12.11 31.38 4.64
CA ALA A 25 11.46 30.89 5.85
C ALA A 25 10.09 31.54 6.12
N SER A 26 9.86 32.80 5.74
CA SER A 26 8.56 33.47 5.91
C SER A 26 7.54 33.19 4.79
N LYS A 27 7.96 32.55 3.69
CA LYS A 27 7.05 32.06 2.63
C LYS A 27 6.67 30.59 2.77
N PHE A 28 7.32 29.87 3.68
CA PHE A 28 6.87 28.58 4.19
C PHE A 28 6.25 28.78 5.57
N GLU A 29 5.13 29.52 5.63
CA GLU A 29 4.14 29.26 6.68
C GLU A 29 3.52 27.90 6.37
N PHE A 30 4.21 26.86 6.86
CA PHE A 30 3.59 25.61 7.20
C PHE A 30 2.52 25.96 8.23
N THR A 31 1.25 25.74 7.90
CA THR A 31 0.19 25.63 8.90
C THR A 31 0.56 24.44 9.78
N GLN A 32 1.37 24.68 10.82
CA GLN A 32 1.51 23.77 11.92
C GLN A 32 0.16 23.74 12.62
N MET A 33 -0.66 22.74 12.29
CA MET A 33 -1.65 22.27 13.23
C MET A 33 -0.87 21.72 14.41
N THR A 34 -0.72 22.53 15.45
CA THR A 34 -0.33 22.07 16.78
C THR A 34 -1.33 21.00 17.19
N ARG A 35 -0.94 19.73 17.12
CA ARG A 35 -1.64 18.66 17.84
C ARG A 35 -1.57 19.02 19.33
N PRO A 36 -2.70 19.08 20.05
CA PRO A 36 -2.63 19.16 21.49
C PRO A 36 -2.00 17.87 22.02
N GLN A 37 -0.99 18.03 22.88
CA GLN A 37 -0.48 16.94 23.70
C GLN A 37 -1.62 16.47 24.64
N PRO A 38 -1.91 15.17 24.76
CA PRO A 38 -2.79 14.71 25.80
C PRO A 38 -2.07 14.85 27.14
N VAL A 39 -2.50 15.85 27.90
CA VAL A 39 -2.27 15.90 29.34
C VAL A 39 -3.08 14.75 29.93
N PHE A 40 -2.40 13.72 30.44
CA PHE A 40 -3.04 12.75 31.32
C PHE A 40 -3.44 13.48 32.59
N ALA A 41 -4.72 13.84 32.67
CA ALA A 41 -5.37 14.28 33.88
C ALA A 41 -6.33 13.17 34.33
N ASP A 42 -6.13 12.74 35.57
CA ASP A 42 -7.03 11.85 36.30
C ASP A 42 -8.48 12.37 36.28
N GLY A 43 -9.43 11.46 36.08
CA GLY A 43 -10.78 11.58 36.63
C GLY A 43 -11.89 12.08 35.69
N THR A 44 -12.87 11.20 35.51
CA THR A 44 -14.29 11.41 35.13
C THR A 44 -14.65 11.74 33.67
N PRO A 45 -15.64 11.04 33.07
CA PRO A 45 -16.08 11.31 31.70
C PRO A 45 -16.99 12.55 31.66
N SER A 46 -16.62 13.52 30.82
CA SER A 46 -17.52 14.60 30.39
C SER A 46 -17.95 14.33 28.95
N ASP A 47 -19.24 14.07 28.81
CA ASP A 47 -19.99 13.91 27.57
C ASP A 47 -20.26 15.30 26.99
N THR A 48 -19.79 15.58 25.76
CA THR A 48 -20.28 16.60 24.81
C THR A 48 -19.28 16.81 23.66
N GLY A 49 -19.33 15.93 22.66
CA GLY A 49 -18.83 16.18 21.31
C GLY A 49 -19.94 15.82 20.32
N PRO A 50 -20.07 16.50 19.16
CA PRO A 50 -21.15 16.23 18.23
C PRO A 50 -20.95 14.83 17.63
N THR A 51 -21.80 13.90 18.04
CA THR A 51 -21.99 12.62 17.35
C THR A 51 -22.46 12.93 15.94
N GLU A 52 -21.66 12.62 14.93
CA GLU A 52 -22.18 12.45 13.58
C GLU A 52 -23.25 11.35 13.66
N GLU A 53 -24.52 11.76 13.62
CA GLU A 53 -25.63 10.83 13.63
C GLU A 53 -25.53 9.99 12.36
N ILE A 54 -25.34 8.68 12.57
CA ILE A 54 -25.55 7.67 11.54
C ILE A 54 -26.92 7.93 10.92
N SER A 55 -26.94 8.24 9.63
CA SER A 55 -28.17 8.61 8.92
C SER A 55 -29.25 7.55 9.14
N ASP A 56 -30.51 7.99 9.24
CA ASP A 56 -31.64 7.09 9.47
C ASP A 56 -31.77 6.00 8.39
N ALA A 57 -31.23 6.23 7.19
CA ALA A 57 -31.14 5.23 6.14
C ALA A 57 -30.23 4.04 6.52
N VAL A 58 -29.09 4.32 7.18
CA VAL A 58 -28.14 3.30 7.65
C VAL A 58 -28.71 2.59 8.89
N LYS A 59 -29.36 3.31 9.80
CA LYS A 59 -30.09 2.70 10.94
C LYS A 59 -31.19 1.76 10.46
N HIS A 60 -32.02 2.19 9.51
CA HIS A 60 -33.07 1.35 8.93
C HIS A 60 -32.53 0.14 8.17
N MET A 61 -31.38 0.26 7.49
CA MET A 61 -30.73 -0.90 6.87
C MET A 61 -30.30 -1.94 7.91
N ILE A 62 -29.69 -1.51 9.02
CA ILE A 62 -29.26 -2.39 10.12
C ILE A 62 -30.46 -3.01 10.84
N GLU A 63 -31.52 -2.24 11.08
CA GLU A 63 -32.74 -2.75 11.72
C GLU A 63 -33.53 -3.69 10.79
N SER A 64 -33.49 -3.48 9.47
CA SER A 64 -34.13 -4.37 8.50
C SER A 64 -33.40 -5.70 8.32
N SER A 65 -32.07 -5.73 8.49
CA SER A 65 -31.26 -6.95 8.35
C SER A 65 -31.40 -7.89 9.56
N THR A 66 -31.73 -7.36 10.73
CA THR A 66 -31.91 -8.16 11.96
C THR A 66 -33.25 -8.91 12.04
N ASN A 67 -34.25 -8.54 11.23
CA ASN A 67 -35.62 -9.09 11.33
C ASN A 67 -36.03 -10.04 10.20
N THR A 68 -35.15 -10.35 9.25
CA THR A 68 -35.47 -11.34 8.21
C THR A 68 -34.36 -12.37 8.10
N THR A 69 -34.56 -13.52 8.74
CA THR A 69 -33.88 -14.79 8.41
C THR A 69 -34.36 -15.34 7.06
N SER A 70 -34.52 -14.47 6.07
CA SER A 70 -34.54 -14.87 4.68
C SER A 70 -33.08 -15.09 4.35
N MET A 71 -32.64 -16.36 4.32
CA MET A 71 -31.36 -16.73 3.73
C MET A 71 -31.33 -16.17 2.32
N ALA A 72 -30.71 -15.00 2.14
CA ALA A 72 -30.55 -14.37 0.85
C ALA A 72 -29.83 -15.39 -0.03
N GLN A 73 -30.56 -15.98 -0.98
CA GLN A 73 -29.98 -16.97 -1.87
C GLN A 73 -29.07 -16.22 -2.83
N LEU A 74 -27.76 -16.37 -2.63
CA LEU A 74 -26.73 -15.94 -3.59
C LEU A 74 -27.09 -16.53 -4.97
N ARG A 75 -27.45 -15.67 -5.92
CA ARG A 75 -27.75 -16.09 -7.28
C ARG A 75 -26.43 -16.44 -7.97
N LYS A 76 -26.38 -17.52 -8.73
CA LYS A 76 -25.15 -17.84 -9.46
C LYS A 76 -24.96 -16.83 -10.59
N PHE A 77 -23.72 -16.37 -10.77
CA PHE A 77 -23.35 -15.67 -11.99
C PHE A 77 -23.45 -16.64 -13.20
N PRO A 78 -24.04 -16.23 -14.34
CA PRO A 78 -24.63 -14.92 -14.60
C PRO A 78 -26.09 -14.79 -14.10
N TYR A 79 -26.32 -13.81 -13.24
CA TYR A 79 -27.61 -13.19 -12.92
C TYR A 79 -27.43 -11.69 -13.24
N PRO A 80 -28.47 -10.93 -13.63
CA PRO A 80 -28.35 -9.50 -13.93
C PRO A 80 -28.15 -8.71 -12.63
N TYR A 81 -26.95 -8.82 -12.06
CA TYR A 81 -26.50 -7.99 -10.97
C TYR A 81 -26.36 -6.55 -11.47
N ASP A 82 -26.92 -5.59 -10.73
CA ASP A 82 -26.77 -4.16 -11.04
C ASP A 82 -25.33 -3.66 -10.78
N ALA A 83 -24.60 -4.36 -9.90
CA ALA A 83 -23.21 -4.06 -9.55
C ALA A 83 -22.48 -5.31 -9.05
N MET A 84 -21.14 -5.27 -9.11
CA MET A 84 -20.25 -6.21 -8.43
C MET A 84 -19.38 -5.43 -7.45
N LEU A 85 -19.13 -6.01 -6.28
CA LEU A 85 -18.24 -5.47 -5.27
C LEU A 85 -17.11 -6.48 -5.01
N ALA A 86 -15.88 -6.00 -5.02
CA ALA A 86 -14.72 -6.72 -4.54
C ALA A 86 -14.06 -5.85 -3.47
N ILE A 87 -13.61 -6.46 -2.37
CA ILE A 87 -12.92 -5.77 -1.29
C ILE A 87 -11.58 -6.49 -1.11
N SER A 88 -10.50 -5.72 -1.21
CA SER A 88 -9.14 -6.21 -0.98
C SER A 88 -8.38 -5.22 -0.12
N SER A 89 -7.57 -5.73 0.79
CA SER A 89 -6.59 -4.94 1.53
C SER A 89 -5.21 -5.00 0.86
N ASP A 90 -4.33 -4.08 1.26
CA ASP A 90 -2.89 -4.25 1.11
C ASP A 90 -2.31 -4.79 2.41
N VAL A 91 -1.27 -5.60 2.31
CA VAL A 91 -0.57 -6.22 3.45
C VAL A 91 0.46 -5.27 4.08
N ASP A 92 0.31 -3.97 3.88
CA ASP A 92 1.18 -2.94 4.40
C ASP A 92 1.28 -3.05 5.93
N TYR A 93 2.50 -3.18 6.43
CA TYR A 93 2.83 -3.28 7.85
C TYR A 93 2.19 -4.44 8.62
N ALA A 94 1.39 -5.31 7.99
CA ALA A 94 0.73 -6.40 8.68
C ALA A 94 1.75 -7.48 9.09
N THR A 95 1.76 -7.84 10.38
CA THR A 95 2.36 -9.11 10.79
C THR A 95 1.45 -10.27 10.37
N VAL A 96 1.99 -11.49 10.38
CA VAL A 96 1.19 -12.70 10.14
C VAL A 96 0.06 -12.85 11.15
N GLU A 97 0.29 -12.48 12.42
CA GLU A 97 -0.72 -12.58 13.48
C GLU A 97 -1.86 -11.58 13.25
N GLU A 98 -1.54 -10.33 12.88
CA GLU A 98 -2.54 -9.34 12.53
C GLU A 98 -3.33 -9.75 11.29
N PHE A 99 -2.64 -10.22 10.25
CA PHE A 99 -3.26 -10.74 9.03
C PHE A 99 -4.29 -11.84 9.35
N GLU A 100 -3.90 -12.86 10.11
CA GLU A 100 -4.77 -13.95 10.52
C GLU A 100 -5.94 -13.46 11.40
N THR A 101 -5.67 -12.52 12.31
CA THR A 101 -6.69 -11.95 13.20
C THR A 101 -7.77 -11.19 12.41
N TYR A 102 -7.36 -10.36 11.46
CA TYR A 102 -8.30 -9.61 10.63
C TYR A 102 -9.06 -10.51 9.67
N HIS A 103 -8.40 -11.49 9.03
CA HIS A 103 -9.11 -12.46 8.19
C HIS A 103 -10.07 -13.34 8.99
N GLN A 104 -9.76 -13.71 10.24
CA GLN A 104 -10.72 -14.42 11.08
C GLN A 104 -11.96 -13.56 11.35
N PHE A 105 -11.78 -12.28 11.68
CA PHE A 105 -12.89 -11.36 11.91
C PHE A 105 -13.69 -11.07 10.63
N LEU A 106 -13.03 -10.82 9.51
CA LEU A 106 -13.68 -10.41 8.27
C LEU A 106 -14.31 -11.59 7.54
N ASN A 107 -13.63 -12.73 7.44
CA ASN A 107 -14.04 -13.84 6.56
C ASN A 107 -14.85 -14.95 7.23
N THR A 108 -14.99 -14.95 8.56
CA THR A 108 -15.74 -15.99 9.28
C THR A 108 -16.99 -15.43 9.95
N LEU A 109 -17.87 -16.32 10.42
CA LEU A 109 -18.99 -15.97 11.30
C LEU A 109 -18.71 -16.35 12.76
N GLU A 110 -17.46 -16.65 13.09
CA GLU A 110 -17.05 -17.09 14.43
C GLU A 110 -17.00 -15.91 15.40
N GLN A 111 -17.02 -16.21 16.70
CA GLN A 111 -16.72 -15.20 17.70
C GLN A 111 -15.21 -14.93 17.72
N THR A 112 -14.81 -13.67 17.55
CA THR A 112 -13.40 -13.25 17.52
C THR A 112 -13.09 -12.25 18.64
N SER A 113 -11.82 -11.84 18.75
CA SER A 113 -11.37 -10.76 19.65
C SER A 113 -11.96 -9.39 19.29
N HIS A 114 -12.43 -9.20 18.05
CA HIS A 114 -13.04 -7.97 17.55
C HIS A 114 -14.58 -8.02 17.54
N GLY A 115 -15.17 -9.09 18.06
CA GLY A 115 -16.62 -9.33 18.04
C GLY A 115 -17.02 -10.49 17.13
N PRO A 116 -18.33 -10.67 16.88
CA PRO A 116 -18.82 -11.65 15.91
C PRO A 116 -18.27 -11.34 14.51
N GLY A 117 -17.75 -12.36 13.82
CA GLY A 117 -17.20 -12.22 12.48
C GLY A 117 -18.26 -11.86 11.42
N LEU A 118 -17.79 -11.26 10.32
CA LEU A 118 -18.66 -10.65 9.30
C LEU A 118 -19.03 -11.59 8.14
N GLY A 119 -18.30 -12.69 7.94
CA GLY A 119 -18.53 -13.65 6.87
C GLY A 119 -18.38 -13.07 5.45
N LEU A 120 -17.51 -12.07 5.28
CA LEU A 120 -17.23 -11.41 4.00
C LEU A 120 -16.16 -12.17 3.19
N ASP A 121 -16.23 -12.09 1.87
CA ASP A 121 -15.19 -12.62 0.99
C ASP A 121 -14.15 -11.51 0.71
N ILE A 122 -13.26 -11.28 1.67
CA ILE A 122 -12.19 -10.28 1.61
C ILE A 122 -10.89 -10.95 1.13
N GLY A 123 -10.30 -10.36 0.08
CA GLY A 123 -8.95 -10.67 -0.38
C GLY A 123 -7.89 -9.74 0.21
N ASP A 124 -6.63 -10.10 0.03
CA ASP A 124 -5.47 -9.31 0.41
C ASP A 124 -4.29 -9.62 -0.52
N SER A 125 -3.17 -8.98 -0.28
CA SER A 125 -1.95 -9.06 -1.06
C SER A 125 -0.81 -9.69 -0.26
N SER A 126 0.34 -9.85 -0.89
CA SER A 126 1.56 -10.32 -0.22
C SER A 126 2.81 -9.65 -0.77
N TRP A 127 3.86 -9.60 0.05
CA TRP A 127 5.22 -9.24 -0.34
C TRP A 127 6.08 -10.49 -0.52
N PHE A 128 7.09 -10.39 -1.40
CA PHE A 128 8.21 -11.33 -1.37
C PHE A 128 9.34 -10.85 -0.46
N TYR A 129 9.61 -9.55 -0.47
CA TYR A 129 10.73 -8.95 0.23
C TYR A 129 10.26 -7.77 1.09
N VAL A 130 10.96 -7.55 2.20
CA VAL A 130 10.82 -6.34 3.01
C VAL A 130 12.21 -5.77 3.23
N ALA A 131 12.44 -4.56 2.72
CA ALA A 131 13.69 -3.81 2.88
C ALA A 131 13.43 -2.36 3.30
N ASN A 132 12.26 -2.13 3.89
CA ASN A 132 11.89 -0.86 4.49
C ASN A 132 12.73 -0.58 5.75
N ASP A 133 13.17 0.67 5.92
CA ASP A 133 14.01 1.11 7.03
C ASP A 133 13.31 2.00 8.07
N SER A 134 11.98 2.07 8.02
CA SER A 134 11.17 2.77 9.00
C SER A 134 11.38 2.17 10.39
N LEU A 135 11.61 3.04 11.37
CA LEU A 135 11.79 2.66 12.78
C LEU A 135 10.46 2.56 13.54
N MET A 136 9.33 2.68 12.84
CA MET A 136 8.01 2.64 13.45
C MET A 136 7.70 1.26 14.04
N ASN A 137 6.87 1.27 15.09
CA ASN A 137 6.22 0.06 15.58
C ASN A 137 5.02 -0.22 14.68
N ILE A 138 4.86 -1.46 14.21
CA ILE A 138 3.79 -1.85 13.30
C ILE A 138 2.58 -2.46 14.01
N ASP A 139 2.76 -2.93 15.24
CA ASP A 139 1.70 -3.52 16.06
C ASP A 139 1.82 -3.12 17.55
N LYS A 140 0.89 -3.65 18.35
CA LYS A 140 0.80 -3.39 19.80
C LYS A 140 1.93 -4.06 20.60
N GLU A 141 2.58 -5.08 20.03
CA GLU A 141 3.76 -5.76 20.56
C GLU A 141 5.06 -4.98 20.29
N GLU A 142 4.97 -3.83 19.61
CA GLU A 142 6.09 -2.98 19.23
C GLU A 142 7.07 -3.65 18.25
N HIS A 143 6.58 -4.60 17.46
CA HIS A 143 7.38 -5.16 16.37
C HIS A 143 7.75 -4.06 15.36
N LYS A 144 8.90 -4.24 14.72
CA LYS A 144 9.41 -3.35 13.67
C LYS A 144 9.03 -3.87 12.28
N VAL A 145 9.21 -3.06 11.25
CA VAL A 145 8.77 -3.37 9.87
C VAL A 145 9.36 -4.67 9.32
N GLU A 146 10.55 -5.10 9.76
CA GLU A 146 11.11 -6.40 9.39
C GLU A 146 10.26 -7.60 9.84
N HIS A 147 9.33 -7.41 10.77
CA HIS A 147 8.35 -8.41 11.19
C HIS A 147 7.14 -8.51 10.26
N SER A 148 6.89 -7.53 9.38
CA SER A 148 5.80 -7.59 8.39
C SER A 148 5.85 -8.87 7.55
N MET A 149 4.68 -9.43 7.24
CA MET A 149 4.56 -10.70 6.53
C MET A 149 5.27 -10.63 5.17
N SER A 150 6.18 -11.57 4.92
CA SER A 150 6.90 -11.65 3.65
C SER A 150 7.33 -13.07 3.30
N TYR A 151 7.44 -13.37 2.02
CA TYR A 151 7.84 -14.70 1.58
C TYR A 151 9.25 -15.07 2.04
N PHE A 152 10.21 -14.15 1.84
CA PHE A 152 11.61 -14.30 2.25
C PHE A 152 11.96 -13.42 3.45
N GLN A 153 13.04 -13.79 4.15
CA GLN A 153 13.60 -12.98 5.22
C GLN A 153 14.41 -11.81 4.62
N GLY A 154 13.87 -10.60 4.71
CA GLY A 154 14.53 -9.40 4.21
C GLY A 154 14.72 -9.44 2.70
N LEU A 155 15.98 -9.48 2.25
CA LEU A 155 16.39 -9.59 0.84
C LEU A 155 17.01 -10.95 0.49
N ASP A 156 17.08 -11.90 1.43
CA ASP A 156 17.72 -13.19 1.20
C ASP A 156 16.73 -14.21 0.63
N SER A 157 16.78 -14.40 -0.70
CA SER A 157 15.97 -15.39 -1.42
C SER A 157 16.25 -16.86 -1.02
N ASN A 158 17.26 -17.14 -0.18
CA ASN A 158 17.55 -18.50 0.31
C ASN A 158 16.92 -18.78 1.68
N THR A 159 16.43 -17.75 2.37
CA THR A 159 15.85 -17.89 3.70
C THR A 159 14.35 -17.58 3.64
N LEU A 160 13.53 -18.63 3.74
CA LEU A 160 12.08 -18.50 3.83
C LEU A 160 11.69 -17.89 5.18
N LYS A 161 10.70 -17.00 5.17
CA LYS A 161 10.08 -16.45 6.38
C LYS A 161 8.65 -16.97 6.54
N ASP A 162 7.70 -16.40 5.81
CA ASP A 162 6.26 -16.74 5.90
C ASP A 162 5.74 -17.49 4.66
N ALA A 163 6.64 -18.06 3.85
CA ALA A 163 6.36 -18.66 2.55
C ALA A 163 5.22 -19.71 2.56
N ASP A 164 5.23 -20.63 3.53
CA ASP A 164 4.20 -21.68 3.64
C ASP A 164 2.82 -21.09 3.93
N LYS A 165 2.77 -20.07 4.78
CA LYS A 165 1.53 -19.35 5.12
C LYS A 165 1.01 -18.55 3.94
N ILE A 166 1.85 -17.74 3.29
CA ILE A 166 1.46 -16.97 2.09
C ILE A 166 0.93 -17.91 1.00
N THR A 167 1.61 -19.04 0.77
CA THR A 167 1.17 -20.04 -0.22
C THR A 167 -0.17 -20.68 0.18
N HIS A 168 -0.37 -20.94 1.48
CA HIS A 168 -1.63 -21.44 1.99
C HIS A 168 -2.76 -20.40 1.80
N TYR A 169 -2.54 -19.15 2.20
CA TYR A 169 -3.50 -18.05 2.07
C TYR A 169 -3.91 -17.80 0.63
N TYR A 170 -2.97 -17.88 -0.31
CA TYR A 170 -3.32 -17.86 -1.73
C TYR A 170 -4.21 -19.03 -2.14
N LYS A 171 -3.89 -20.26 -1.71
CA LYS A 171 -4.66 -21.46 -2.08
C LYS A 171 -6.08 -21.45 -1.54
N VAL A 172 -6.32 -20.82 -0.38
CA VAL A 172 -7.64 -20.70 0.23
C VAL A 172 -8.37 -19.41 -0.17
N GLY A 173 -7.76 -18.56 -1.00
CA GLY A 173 -8.37 -17.36 -1.56
C GLY A 173 -8.27 -16.10 -0.69
N TRP A 174 -7.49 -16.12 0.40
CA TRP A 174 -7.26 -14.93 1.24
C TRP A 174 -6.24 -13.98 0.63
N ILE A 175 -5.30 -14.48 -0.17
CA ILE A 175 -4.37 -13.66 -0.95
C ILE A 175 -4.70 -13.83 -2.43
N ASP A 176 -4.90 -12.74 -3.17
CA ASP A 176 -5.25 -12.76 -4.58
C ASP A 176 -4.29 -11.94 -5.48
N SER A 177 -3.45 -11.14 -4.85
CA SER A 177 -2.63 -10.12 -5.50
C SER A 177 -1.20 -10.11 -4.99
N LEU A 178 -0.31 -9.66 -5.87
CA LEU A 178 1.08 -9.40 -5.56
C LEU A 178 1.26 -7.90 -5.37
N HIS A 179 1.61 -7.46 -4.16
CA HIS A 179 1.88 -6.06 -3.91
C HIS A 179 3.32 -5.77 -4.33
N SER A 180 3.59 -5.67 -5.63
CA SER A 180 4.96 -5.61 -6.16
C SER A 180 5.86 -6.76 -5.66
N PHE A 181 7.18 -6.71 -5.86
CA PHE A 181 8.05 -7.73 -5.25
C PHE A 181 8.28 -7.52 -3.75
N GLY A 182 8.04 -6.32 -3.23
CA GLY A 182 8.38 -6.03 -1.84
C GLY A 182 8.19 -4.58 -1.49
N ASP A 183 8.21 -4.31 -0.18
CA ASP A 183 8.33 -2.96 0.32
C ASP A 183 9.81 -2.58 0.40
N PHE A 184 10.24 -1.76 -0.56
CA PHE A 184 11.59 -1.19 -0.63
C PHE A 184 11.61 0.27 -0.19
N SER A 185 10.65 0.75 0.60
CA SER A 185 10.56 2.15 1.02
C SER A 185 11.70 2.54 1.94
N ARG A 186 12.49 3.55 1.55
CA ARG A 186 13.66 3.96 2.35
C ARG A 186 13.74 5.45 2.61
N SER A 187 14.07 5.79 3.85
CA SER A 187 14.33 7.16 4.30
C SER A 187 15.53 7.79 3.58
N ASP A 188 16.54 6.99 3.23
CA ASP A 188 17.75 7.40 2.50
C ASP A 188 17.57 7.44 0.97
N GLN A 189 16.37 7.11 0.46
CA GLN A 189 16.06 6.95 -0.96
C GLN A 189 16.93 5.90 -1.68
N GLY A 190 17.60 5.03 -0.91
CA GLY A 190 18.44 3.98 -1.44
C GLY A 190 17.62 2.95 -2.22
N ILE A 191 18.12 2.54 -3.38
CA ILE A 191 17.48 1.49 -4.18
C ILE A 191 18.05 0.14 -3.76
N LYS A 192 17.18 -0.75 -3.26
CA LYS A 192 17.54 -2.12 -2.87
C LYS A 192 16.98 -3.18 -3.81
N PHE A 193 15.93 -2.85 -4.56
CA PHE A 193 15.41 -3.74 -5.58
C PHE A 193 16.47 -4.00 -6.67
N THR A 194 16.56 -5.25 -7.11
CA THR A 194 17.37 -5.65 -8.25
C THR A 194 16.57 -6.63 -9.10
N ARG A 195 16.90 -6.73 -10.38
CA ARG A 195 16.30 -7.75 -11.25
C ARG A 195 16.56 -9.18 -10.76
N ALA A 196 17.67 -9.44 -10.06
CA ALA A 196 17.94 -10.76 -9.47
C ALA A 196 16.87 -11.17 -8.45
N LEU A 197 16.43 -10.23 -7.59
CA LEU A 197 15.32 -10.46 -6.66
C LEU A 197 14.02 -10.81 -7.42
N ALA A 198 13.73 -10.15 -8.53
CA ALA A 198 12.58 -10.50 -9.36
C ALA A 198 12.68 -11.93 -9.92
N VAL A 199 13.86 -12.34 -10.39
CA VAL A 199 14.11 -13.70 -10.90
C VAL A 199 13.88 -14.73 -9.81
N ASP A 200 14.42 -14.51 -8.61
CA ASP A 200 14.29 -15.42 -7.48
C ASP A 200 12.84 -15.53 -6.99
N ALA A 201 12.13 -14.40 -6.86
CA ALA A 201 10.72 -14.39 -6.50
C ALA A 201 9.85 -15.15 -7.51
N TRP A 202 10.07 -14.96 -8.82
CA TRP A 202 9.33 -15.73 -9.83
C TRP A 202 9.65 -17.22 -9.81
N LYS A 203 10.91 -17.59 -9.53
CA LYS A 203 11.26 -18.99 -9.33
C LYS A 203 10.45 -19.57 -8.15
N ALA A 204 10.42 -18.89 -7.02
CA ALA A 204 9.67 -19.34 -5.84
C ALA A 204 8.16 -19.40 -6.09
N MET A 205 7.57 -18.42 -6.77
CA MET A 205 6.15 -18.43 -7.18
C MET A 205 5.81 -19.63 -8.07
N ASN A 206 6.67 -19.93 -9.04
CA ASN A 206 6.47 -21.06 -9.94
C ASN A 206 6.58 -22.40 -9.20
N ASP A 207 7.55 -22.53 -8.30
CA ASP A 207 7.78 -23.73 -7.51
C ASP A 207 6.66 -24.00 -6.49
N SER A 208 6.12 -22.94 -5.85
CA SER A 208 5.07 -23.06 -4.83
C SER A 208 3.65 -23.16 -5.41
N GLY A 209 3.48 -22.74 -6.66
CA GLY A 209 2.18 -22.58 -7.30
C GLY A 209 1.45 -21.27 -6.92
N PHE A 210 2.11 -20.35 -6.21
CA PHE A 210 1.59 -19.00 -6.00
C PHE A 210 1.63 -18.21 -7.31
N LYS A 211 0.47 -18.00 -7.93
CA LYS A 211 0.35 -17.43 -9.30
C LYS A 211 -0.68 -16.29 -9.37
N PRO A 212 -0.43 -15.18 -8.66
CA PRO A 212 -1.34 -14.04 -8.68
C PRO A 212 -1.46 -13.48 -10.09
N LYS A 213 -2.63 -12.93 -10.41
CA LYS A 213 -2.90 -12.27 -11.71
C LYS A 213 -2.91 -10.75 -11.59
N VAL A 214 -2.96 -10.25 -10.37
CA VAL A 214 -3.08 -8.84 -10.01
C VAL A 214 -1.75 -8.38 -9.42
N TRP A 215 -1.25 -7.25 -9.92
CA TRP A 215 -0.09 -6.54 -9.42
C TRP A 215 -0.51 -5.19 -8.87
N ILE A 216 0.00 -4.85 -7.69
CA ILE A 216 -0.29 -3.58 -7.03
C ILE A 216 1.05 -2.88 -6.77
N ASN A 217 1.28 -1.73 -7.41
CA ASN A 217 2.47 -0.92 -7.14
C ASN A 217 2.47 -0.43 -5.68
N HIS A 218 3.64 -0.33 -5.05
CA HIS A 218 3.78 0.21 -3.69
C HIS A 218 4.29 1.66 -3.66
N GLY A 219 4.14 2.38 -2.54
CA GLY A 219 4.56 3.78 -2.42
C GLY A 219 6.08 4.00 -2.34
N SER A 220 6.51 5.26 -2.51
CA SER A 220 7.87 5.84 -2.46
C SER A 220 8.79 5.65 -3.68
N GLU A 221 9.76 6.57 -3.84
CA GLU A 221 10.66 6.62 -5.00
C GLU A 221 11.71 5.50 -5.04
N SER A 222 11.97 4.83 -3.92
CA SER A 222 12.89 3.68 -3.86
C SER A 222 12.27 2.39 -4.42
N ASN A 223 10.95 2.38 -4.63
CA ASN A 223 10.20 1.27 -5.23
C ASN A 223 10.25 1.29 -6.77
N VAL A 224 11.47 1.29 -7.32
CA VAL A 224 11.74 1.36 -8.77
C VAL A 224 11.21 0.17 -9.58
N GLN A 225 10.85 -0.94 -8.92
CA GLN A 225 10.14 -2.07 -9.55
C GLN A 225 8.74 -1.70 -10.03
N ASN A 226 8.15 -0.62 -9.53
CA ASN A 226 6.84 -0.19 -10.01
C ASN A 226 6.86 0.12 -11.51
N PHE A 227 5.70 -0.03 -12.14
CA PHE A 227 5.52 0.25 -13.56
C PHE A 227 4.10 0.67 -13.92
N GLY A 228 3.93 1.16 -15.16
CA GLY A 228 2.62 1.46 -15.75
C GLY A 228 2.10 2.90 -15.59
N ALA A 229 2.76 3.75 -14.81
CA ALA A 229 2.43 5.18 -14.69
C ALA A 229 3.62 6.13 -14.90
N TYR A 230 4.77 5.62 -15.36
CA TYR A 230 5.97 6.42 -15.60
C TYR A 230 5.67 7.65 -16.46
N ASN A 231 6.06 8.81 -15.95
CA ASN A 231 6.12 10.05 -16.71
C ASN A 231 7.26 10.90 -16.13
N PRO A 232 8.19 11.40 -16.97
CA PRO A 232 9.34 12.17 -16.49
C PRO A 232 8.95 13.48 -15.79
N ASN A 233 7.71 13.94 -15.96
CA ASN A 233 7.21 15.21 -15.44
C ASN A 233 6.30 15.06 -14.21
N ASN A 234 6.16 13.86 -13.62
CA ASN A 234 5.32 13.64 -12.44
C ASN A 234 6.04 12.85 -11.33
N LEU A 235 5.28 12.55 -10.27
CA LEU A 235 5.76 11.81 -9.10
C LEU A 235 6.09 10.34 -9.39
N PHE A 236 5.73 9.80 -10.55
CA PHE A 236 5.96 8.40 -10.95
C PHE A 236 7.19 8.24 -11.86
N LYS A 237 8.03 9.26 -12.00
CA LYS A 237 9.29 9.22 -12.77
C LYS A 237 10.28 8.14 -12.30
N TYR A 238 10.13 7.64 -11.07
CA TYR A 238 10.99 6.60 -10.48
C TYR A 238 10.63 5.19 -10.97
N GLN A 239 9.41 4.99 -11.46
CA GLN A 239 8.94 3.68 -11.92
C GLN A 239 9.84 3.23 -13.08
N ALA A 240 10.44 2.05 -12.97
CA ALA A 240 11.45 1.55 -13.89
C ALA A 240 11.28 0.07 -14.27
N GLY A 241 10.26 -0.62 -13.73
CA GLY A 241 10.00 -2.04 -13.98
C GLY A 241 9.65 -2.39 -15.43
N ASP A 242 9.13 -1.42 -16.20
CA ASP A 242 8.78 -1.57 -17.61
C ASP A 242 9.75 -0.93 -18.61
N ASP A 243 10.89 -0.38 -18.17
CA ASP A 243 11.91 0.16 -19.08
C ASP A 243 12.98 -0.89 -19.41
N PRO A 244 13.06 -1.43 -20.64
CA PRO A 244 14.07 -2.43 -21.01
C PRO A 244 15.53 -2.00 -20.86
N LYS A 245 15.80 -0.69 -20.72
CA LYS A 245 17.15 -0.15 -20.51
C LYS A 245 17.51 -0.01 -19.03
N SER A 246 16.52 -0.12 -18.14
CA SER A 246 16.71 -0.02 -16.70
C SER A 246 17.34 -1.29 -16.13
N PRO A 247 18.27 -1.20 -15.16
CA PRO A 247 18.72 -2.38 -14.40
C PRO A 247 17.60 -3.01 -13.55
N TYR A 248 16.46 -2.31 -13.41
CA TYR A 248 15.28 -2.73 -12.65
C TYR A 248 14.17 -3.29 -13.54
N TYR A 249 14.40 -3.42 -14.85
CA TYR A 249 13.44 -4.02 -15.77
C TYR A 249 13.04 -5.43 -15.32
N HIS A 250 11.75 -5.76 -15.34
CA HIS A 250 11.26 -7.11 -15.03
C HIS A 250 9.90 -7.48 -15.66
N THR A 251 9.29 -6.60 -16.43
CA THR A 251 7.95 -6.86 -17.01
C THR A 251 7.93 -7.95 -18.08
N ASP A 252 9.08 -8.33 -18.65
CA ASP A 252 9.23 -9.61 -19.34
C ASP A 252 8.92 -10.79 -18.42
N LEU A 253 9.55 -10.85 -17.25
CA LEU A 253 9.29 -11.92 -16.28
C LEU A 253 7.86 -11.83 -15.73
N THR A 254 7.43 -10.65 -15.31
CA THR A 254 6.14 -10.45 -14.63
C THR A 254 4.96 -10.83 -15.51
N LEU A 255 4.96 -10.45 -16.78
CA LEU A 255 3.84 -10.77 -17.67
C LEU A 255 3.90 -12.20 -18.20
N ASP A 256 5.09 -12.75 -18.43
CA ASP A 256 5.24 -14.15 -18.83
C ASP A 256 4.76 -15.09 -17.70
N ASN A 257 4.87 -14.67 -16.44
CA ASN A 257 4.41 -15.42 -15.26
C ASN A 257 2.94 -15.19 -14.88
N GLY A 258 2.16 -14.50 -15.72
CA GLY A 258 0.69 -14.52 -15.62
C GLY A 258 0.04 -13.29 -15.01
N ILE A 259 0.78 -12.26 -14.61
CA ILE A 259 0.19 -10.97 -14.24
C ILE A 259 -0.51 -10.36 -15.46
N ARG A 260 -1.73 -9.86 -15.25
CA ARG A 260 -2.58 -9.26 -16.29
C ARG A 260 -3.19 -7.93 -15.87
N TYR A 261 -3.46 -7.77 -14.58
CA TYR A 261 -4.12 -6.61 -13.99
C TYR A 261 -3.13 -5.83 -13.12
N VAL A 262 -3.09 -4.51 -13.27
CA VAL A 262 -2.07 -3.66 -12.65
C VAL A 262 -2.72 -2.42 -12.05
N TRP A 263 -2.59 -2.23 -10.74
CA TRP A 263 -2.79 -0.92 -10.14
C TRP A 263 -1.48 -0.13 -10.23
N ASN A 264 -1.49 0.92 -11.05
CA ASN A 264 -0.28 1.63 -11.47
C ASN A 264 0.13 2.80 -10.56
N SER A 265 -0.38 2.85 -9.32
CA SER A 265 -0.21 3.92 -8.31
C SER A 265 -1.13 5.14 -8.48
N ILE A 266 -2.02 5.17 -9.46
CA ILE A 266 -2.99 6.25 -9.60
C ILE A 266 -4.23 5.90 -8.77
N GLY A 267 -4.40 6.59 -7.64
CA GLY A 267 -5.60 6.52 -6.82
C GLY A 267 -6.64 7.58 -7.23
N MET A 268 -7.92 7.25 -7.10
CA MET A 268 -9.03 8.16 -7.40
C MET A 268 -10.07 8.10 -6.28
N SER A 269 -10.72 9.22 -5.95
CA SER A 269 -11.78 9.26 -4.93
C SER A 269 -13.13 8.72 -5.42
N GLN A 270 -13.21 8.30 -6.68
CA GLN A 270 -14.43 7.79 -7.29
C GLN A 270 -14.63 6.32 -6.90
N PHE A 271 -15.80 6.04 -6.31
CA PHE A 271 -16.13 4.73 -5.74
C PHE A 271 -16.60 3.69 -6.78
N SER A 272 -17.21 4.12 -7.88
CA SER A 272 -17.77 3.21 -8.89
C SER A 272 -17.40 3.61 -10.31
N TYR A 273 -17.28 2.61 -11.18
CA TYR A 273 -16.94 2.77 -12.58
C TYR A 273 -17.80 1.84 -13.44
N ASP A 274 -18.33 2.35 -14.56
CA ASP A 274 -19.01 1.54 -15.56
C ASP A 274 -18.06 0.51 -16.20
N ASN A 275 -16.78 0.88 -16.34
CA ASN A 275 -15.70 -0.03 -16.72
C ASN A 275 -14.56 0.08 -15.71
N PRO A 276 -14.32 -0.96 -14.89
CA PRO A 276 -13.27 -0.95 -13.90
C PRO A 276 -11.87 -1.12 -14.51
N LEU A 277 -11.78 -1.52 -15.80
CA LEU A 277 -10.52 -1.81 -16.49
C LEU A 277 -10.20 -0.79 -17.59
N PHE A 278 -8.92 -0.45 -17.72
CA PHE A 278 -8.42 0.41 -18.78
C PHE A 278 -7.09 -0.11 -19.35
N PRO A 279 -6.76 0.10 -20.63
CA PRO A 279 -5.49 -0.37 -21.17
C PRO A 279 -4.32 0.49 -20.68
N ILE A 280 -3.22 -0.16 -20.30
CA ILE A 280 -1.93 0.50 -20.03
C ILE A 280 -0.92 0.01 -21.06
N LYS A 281 -0.28 0.95 -21.76
CA LYS A 281 0.85 0.66 -22.66
C LYS A 281 2.16 0.87 -21.91
N LEU A 282 3.00 -0.17 -21.90
CA LEU A 282 4.29 -0.19 -21.23
C LEU A 282 5.41 0.29 -22.16
N ARG A 283 6.52 0.76 -21.57
CA ARG A 283 7.70 1.25 -22.33
C ARG A 283 8.43 0.16 -23.11
N ASP A 284 8.28 -1.10 -22.71
CA ASP A 284 8.78 -2.28 -23.42
C ASP A 284 7.90 -2.70 -24.61
N GLY A 285 6.80 -1.98 -24.86
CA GLY A 285 5.86 -2.23 -25.96
C GLY A 285 4.74 -3.21 -25.62
N LYS A 286 4.75 -3.83 -24.44
CA LYS A 286 3.66 -4.72 -23.97
C LYS A 286 2.45 -3.91 -23.49
N GLN A 287 1.35 -4.62 -23.22
CA GLN A 287 0.11 -4.05 -22.71
C GLN A 287 -0.43 -4.89 -21.56
N VAL A 288 -1.05 -4.21 -20.59
CA VAL A 288 -1.73 -4.80 -19.43
C VAL A 288 -3.06 -4.09 -19.21
N TRP A 289 -3.92 -4.70 -18.40
CA TRP A 289 -5.13 -4.03 -17.92
C TRP A 289 -4.81 -3.27 -16.64
N GLY A 290 -4.92 -1.95 -16.67
CA GLY A 290 -5.06 -1.15 -15.48
C GLY A 290 -6.43 -1.36 -14.84
N PHE A 291 -6.52 -1.15 -13.52
CA PHE A 291 -7.80 -1.08 -12.82
C PHE A 291 -7.82 0.08 -11.83
N ASN A 292 -9.01 0.60 -11.57
CA ASN A 292 -9.22 1.69 -10.61
C ASN A 292 -9.33 1.12 -9.19
N ARG A 293 -8.71 1.82 -8.24
CA ARG A 293 -8.76 1.54 -6.81
C ARG A 293 -8.92 2.85 -6.05
#